data_AF-A0A353LVD5-F1
#
_entry.id   AF-A0A353LVD5-F1
#
_cell.length_a   1.000
_cell.length_b   1.000
_cell.length_c   1.000
_cell.angle_alpha   90.00
_cell.angle_beta   90.00
_cell.angle_gamma   90.00
#
_symmetry.space_group_name_H-M   'P 1'
#
loop_
_entity.id
_entity.type
_entity.pdbx_description
1 polymer ?
#
loop_
_entity_poly.entity_id
_entity_poly.type
_entity_poly.pdbx_seq_one_letter_code
_entity_poly.pdbx_strand_id
1 'polypeptide(L)'
;MEGKECVMQSAMDAMKAGICLVPENRKDQGLVLKMSVQHNVSLATLPKFKSHLGFVDRGKETASVKDVVSQLQIKTPSIEQLVG
;
A
#
# COMPACT_ATOMS: atom_id res chain seq x y z
N MET A 1 5.25 -28.78 -3.79
CA MET A 1 4.61 -27.79 -2.91
C MET A 1 3.14 -28.13 -2.87
N GLU A 2 2.69 -28.74 -1.77
CA GLU A 2 1.27 -29.07 -1.58
C GLU A 2 0.48 -27.77 -1.43
N GLY A 3 -0.40 -27.47 -2.38
CA GLY A 3 -1.30 -26.34 -2.30
C GLY A 3 -2.29 -26.56 -1.16
N LYS A 4 -2.15 -25.81 -0.06
CA LYS A 4 -3.18 -25.76 0.98
C LYS A 4 -4.40 -25.02 0.43
N GLU A 5 -5.58 -25.60 0.54
CA GLU A 5 -6.84 -24.90 0.31
C GLU A 5 -6.90 -23.69 1.25
N CYS A 6 -6.83 -22.50 0.69
CA CYS A 6 -6.95 -21.26 1.45
C CYS A 6 -8.35 -20.71 1.26
N VAL A 7 -9.23 -20.99 2.23
CA VAL A 7 -10.53 -20.33 2.32
C VAL A 7 -10.30 -18.92 2.87
N MET A 8 -10.22 -17.95 1.97
CA MET A 8 -10.07 -16.54 2.33
C MET A 8 -11.46 -15.90 2.41
N GLN A 9 -11.86 -15.50 3.62
CA GLN A 9 -13.16 -14.84 3.82
C GLN A 9 -13.07 -13.31 3.67
N SER A 10 -11.85 -12.77 3.62
CA SER A 10 -11.59 -11.34 3.47
C SER A 10 -10.32 -11.06 2.68
N ALA A 11 -10.23 -9.87 2.08
CA ALA A 11 -9.01 -9.37 1.45
C ALA A 11 -7.82 -9.31 2.43
N MET A 12 -8.10 -9.16 3.73
CA MET A 12 -7.08 -9.14 4.77
C MET A 12 -6.45 -10.53 4.97
N ASP A 13 -7.22 -11.61 4.83
CA ASP A 13 -6.70 -12.97 4.93
C ASP A 13 -5.80 -13.30 3.74
N ALA A 14 -6.16 -12.80 2.55
CA ALA A 14 -5.32 -12.87 1.36
C ALA A 14 -3.96 -12.19 1.56
N MET A 15 -3.97 -10.96 2.09
CA MET A 15 -2.75 -10.23 2.40
C MET A 15 -1.85 -10.96 3.41
N LYS A 16 -2.44 -11.55 4.47
CA LYS A 16 -1.69 -12.33 5.48
C LYS A 16 -1.08 -13.60 4.91
N ALA A 17 -1.73 -14.20 3.91
CA ALA A 17 -1.21 -15.35 3.18
C ALA A 17 -0.19 -15.00 2.09
N GLY A 18 0.19 -13.71 1.97
CA GLY A 18 1.15 -13.24 0.95
C GLY A 18 0.56 -13.14 -0.45
N ILE A 19 -0.77 -13.16 -0.59
CA ILE A 19 -1.47 -13.00 -1.87
C ILE A 19 -1.84 -11.53 -2.07
N CYS A 20 -1.46 -10.98 -3.22
CA CYS A 20 -1.81 -9.62 -3.63
C CYS A 20 -2.68 -9.63 -4.89
N LEU A 21 -3.61 -8.67 -4.96
CA LEU A 21 -4.43 -8.43 -6.15
C LEU A 21 -3.73 -7.40 -7.04
N VAL A 22 -3.59 -7.72 -8.32
CA VAL A 22 -3.21 -6.75 -9.35
C VAL A 22 -4.45 -6.51 -10.23
N PRO A 23 -5.09 -5.34 -10.14
CA PRO A 23 -6.26 -5.04 -10.97
C PRO A 23 -5.86 -4.94 -12.45
N GLU A 24 -6.75 -5.40 -13.33
CA GLU A 24 -6.57 -5.38 -14.79
C GLU A 24 -6.40 -3.96 -15.32
N ASN A 25 -7.15 -3.00 -14.76
CA ASN A 25 -6.98 -1.58 -15.02
C ASN A 25 -6.42 -0.85 -13.78
N ARG A 26 -5.09 -0.71 -13.75
CA ARG A 26 -4.35 -0.13 -12.63
C ARG A 26 -4.72 1.33 -12.33
N LYS A 27 -5.09 2.12 -13.33
CA LYS A 27 -5.41 3.55 -13.17
C LYS A 27 -6.79 3.77 -12.58
N ASP A 28 -7.78 3.01 -13.04
CA ASP A 28 -9.17 3.21 -12.65
C ASP A 28 -9.58 2.43 -11.40
N GLN A 29 -8.90 1.32 -11.09
CA GLN A 29 -9.29 0.42 -10.00
C GLN A 29 -8.21 0.22 -8.92
N GLY A 30 -6.96 0.61 -9.19
CA GLY A 30 -5.82 0.38 -8.29
C GLY A 30 -5.29 1.61 -7.57
N LEU A 31 -5.81 2.81 -7.88
CA LEU A 31 -5.27 4.09 -7.43
C LEU A 31 -6.39 5.02 -6.98
N VAL A 32 -6.15 5.74 -5.89
CA VAL A 32 -6.97 6.89 -5.48
C VAL A 32 -6.37 8.14 -6.13
N LEU A 33 -6.93 8.53 -7.28
CA LEU A 33 -6.41 9.61 -8.13
C LEU A 33 -6.39 11.01 -7.45
N LYS A 34 -7.13 11.18 -6.35
CA LYS A 34 -7.14 12.42 -5.56
C LYS A 34 -6.04 12.48 -4.50
N MET A 35 -5.16 11.49 -4.46
CA MET A 35 -4.15 11.34 -3.41
C MET A 35 -2.74 11.27 -4.00
N SER A 36 -1.75 11.64 -3.18
CA SER A 36 -0.34 11.52 -3.56
C SER A 36 0.10 10.06 -3.64
N VAL A 37 1.24 9.80 -4.29
CA VAL A 37 1.88 8.48 -4.30
C VAL A 37 2.11 7.99 -2.87
N GLN A 38 2.55 8.87 -1.97
CA GLN A 38 2.75 8.58 -0.56
C GLN A 38 1.49 8.02 0.08
N HIS A 39 0.38 8.72 -0.08
CA HIS A 39 -0.87 8.28 0.53
C HIS A 39 -1.44 7.02 -0.13
N ASN A 40 -1.28 6.84 -1.44
CA ASN A 40 -1.68 5.61 -2.13
C ASN A 40 -0.90 4.39 -1.63
N VAL A 41 0.39 4.56 -1.30
CA VAL A 41 1.24 3.49 -0.75
C VAL A 41 0.97 3.28 0.75
N SER A 42 0.81 4.36 1.52
CA SER A 42 0.61 4.28 2.96
C SER A 42 -0.79 3.84 3.34
N LEU A 43 -1.81 4.03 2.49
CA LEU A 43 -3.20 3.59 2.72
C LEU A 43 -3.29 2.10 3.09
N ALA A 44 -2.58 1.23 2.37
CA ALA A 44 -2.56 -0.20 2.63
C ALA A 44 -1.86 -0.58 3.95
N THR A 45 -1.05 0.32 4.51
CA THR A 45 -0.24 0.10 5.71
C THR A 45 -0.54 1.10 6.82
N LEU A 46 -1.60 1.90 6.69
CA LEU A 46 -1.95 3.00 7.59
C LEU A 46 -2.02 2.61 9.07
N PRO A 47 -2.52 1.40 9.45
CA PRO A 47 -2.49 0.95 10.85
C PRO A 47 -1.08 0.86 11.44
N LYS A 48 -0.04 0.64 10.62
CA LYS A 48 1.36 0.55 11.06
C LYS A 48 1.96 1.92 11.43
N PHE A 49 1.36 3.02 10.97
CA PHE A 49 1.83 4.39 11.23
C PHE A 49 1.01 5.10 12.31
N LYS A 50 0.10 4.38 12.97
CA LYS A 50 -0.69 4.93 14.06
C LYS A 50 0.22 5.15 15.27
N SER A 51 0.38 6.41 15.67
CA SER A 51 1.05 6.79 16.91
C SER A 51 0.26 6.30 18.13
N HIS A 52 0.89 6.28 19.30
CA HIS A 52 0.26 5.86 20.55
C HIS A 52 -0.99 6.69 20.90
N LEU A 53 -1.07 7.92 20.38
CA LEU A 53 -2.20 8.85 20.55
C LEU A 53 -3.25 8.75 19.42
N GLY A 54 -3.10 7.81 18.48
CA GLY A 54 -4.05 7.60 17.39
C GLY A 54 -3.81 8.43 16.12
N PHE A 55 -2.85 9.36 16.13
CA PHE A 55 -2.48 10.18 14.96
C PHE A 55 -1.49 9.46 14.04
N VAL A 56 -1.45 9.81 12.75
CA VAL A 56 -0.45 9.27 11.81
C VAL A 56 0.92 9.90 12.09
N ASP A 57 1.92 9.06 12.39
CA ASP A 57 3.32 9.46 12.46
C ASP A 57 3.87 9.66 11.04
N ARG A 58 3.85 10.92 10.59
CA ARG A 58 4.29 11.31 9.23
C ARG A 58 5.76 10.96 8.95
N GLY A 59 6.62 10.96 9.98
CA GLY A 59 8.03 10.62 9.82
C GLY A 59 8.20 9.15 9.46
N LYS A 60 7.55 8.25 10.21
CA LYS A 60 7.55 6.80 9.95
C LYS A 60 6.87 6.45 8.64
N GLU A 61 5.75 7.12 8.33
CA GLU A 61 5.05 6.96 7.06
C GLU A 61 5.97 7.29 5.88
N THR A 62 6.60 8.47 5.90
CA THR A 62 7.50 8.92 4.83
C THR A 62 8.67 7.96 4.64
N ALA A 63 9.29 7.49 5.72
CA ALA A 63 10.41 6.57 5.67
C ALA A 63 10.00 5.21 5.05
N SER A 64 8.87 4.64 5.47
CA SER A 64 8.37 3.38 4.91
C SER A 64 7.96 3.50 3.44
N VAL A 65 7.32 4.61 3.07
CA VAL A 65 6.93 4.85 1.67
C VAL A 65 8.16 4.95 0.77
N LYS A 66 9.22 5.65 1.20
CA LYS A 66 10.47 5.71 0.44
C LYS A 66 11.10 4.34 0.25
N ASP A 67 11.05 3.50 1.28
CA ASP A 67 11.58 2.13 1.22
C ASP A 67 10.78 1.27 0.21
N VAL A 68 9.45 1.34 0.26
CA VAL A 68 8.56 0.63 -0.69
C VAL A 68 8.76 1.13 -2.12
N VAL A 69 8.86 2.44 -2.33
CA VAL A 69 9.11 3.04 -3.65
C VAL A 69 10.44 2.56 -4.23
N SER A 70 11.48 2.44 -3.38
CA SER A 70 12.78 1.92 -3.76
C SER A 70 12.73 0.43 -4.13
N GLN A 71 12.13 -0.40 -3.27
CA GLN A 71 12.02 -1.86 -3.45
C GLN A 71 11.19 -2.24 -4.68
N LEU A 72 10.12 -1.50 -4.95
CA LEU A 72 9.24 -1.74 -6.09
C LEU A 72 9.63 -0.95 -7.35
N GLN A 73 10.74 -0.20 -7.32
CA GLN A 73 11.24 0.63 -8.43
C GLN A 73 10.13 1.53 -9.03
N ILE A 74 9.32 2.14 -8.17
CA ILE A 74 8.19 2.97 -8.60
C ILE A 74 8.75 4.25 -9.22
N LYS A 75 8.56 4.42 -10.54
CA LYS A 75 8.91 5.66 -11.24
C LYS A 75 7.96 6.79 -10.84
N THR A 76 8.38 7.62 -9.89
CA THR A 76 7.71 8.86 -9.51
C THR A 76 8.74 9.97 -9.27
N PRO A 77 8.54 11.21 -9.73
CA PRO A 77 9.47 12.31 -9.48
C PRO A 77 9.43 12.81 -8.02
N SER A 78 8.34 12.54 -7.29
CA SER A 78 8.24 12.72 -5.84
C SER A 78 7.17 11.81 -5.26
N ILE A 79 7.32 11.42 -3.99
CA ILE A 79 6.28 10.70 -3.25
C ILE A 79 5.07 11.61 -2.93
N GLU A 80 5.26 12.93 -2.95
CA GLU A 80 4.18 13.91 -2.72
C GLU A 80 3.38 14.22 -3.99
N GLN A 81 3.84 13.78 -5.15
CA GLN A 81 3.13 13.98 -6.41
C GLN A 81 1.75 13.30 -6.36
N LEU A 82 0.72 14.03 -6.78
CA LEU A 82 -0.62 13.51 -7.00
C LEU A 82 -0.61 12.49 -8.15
N VAL A 83 -1.36 11.40 -7.96
CA VAL A 83 -1.48 10.35 -8.96
C VAL A 83 -2.60 10.71 -9.94
N GLY A 84 -2.26 10.99 -11.20
CA GLY A 84 -3.20 11.34 -12.27
C GLY A 84 -2.64 10.99 -13.64
#